data_AF-A0A5J9TKQ2-F1
#
_entry.id   AF-A0A5J9TKQ2-F1
#
_cell.length_a   1.000
_cell.length_b   1.000
_cell.length_c   1.000
_cell.angle_alpha   90.00
_cell.angle_beta   90.00
_cell.angle_gamma   90.00
#
_symmetry.space_group_name_H-M   'P 1'
#
loop_
_entity.id
_entity.type
_entity.pdbx_description
1 polymer ?
#
loop_
_entity_poly.entity_id
_entity_poly.type
_entity_poly.pdbx_seq_one_letter_code
_entity_poly.pdbx_strand_id
1 'polypeptide(L)'
;MQVIDVIVMILLVLPLVPPALMMCVYLLFGEFEHDDNEQRNPVALPRFPYAQARSPEPPPVCAICLDELRQGQMCSEVPACRHMFHEACIRVWARRTNNCPLCRVRIVPGTAGAMAAADDMV
;
A
#
# COMPACT_ATOMS: atom_id res chain seq x y z
N MET A 1 20.08 22.19 2.16
CA MET A 1 19.67 21.24 1.10
C MET A 1 18.79 20.12 1.67
N GLN A 2 17.96 20.45 2.66
CA GLN A 2 17.01 19.53 3.29
C GLN A 2 15.64 20.18 3.15
N VAL A 3 14.62 19.38 2.78
CA VAL A 3 13.15 19.57 2.79
C VAL A 3 12.58 21.01 2.90
N ILE A 4 13.08 21.82 3.84
CA ILE A 4 12.89 23.27 3.96
C ILE A 4 13.19 24.01 2.64
N ASP A 5 14.25 23.69 1.90
CA ASP A 5 14.55 24.32 0.60
C ASP A 5 13.45 24.02 -0.45
N VAL A 6 12.87 22.82 -0.40
CA VAL A 6 11.78 22.38 -1.29
C VAL A 6 10.47 23.08 -0.91
N ILE A 7 10.19 23.22 0.39
CA ILE A 7 9.01 23.92 0.90
C ILE A 7 9.07 25.41 0.55
N VAL A 8 10.25 26.05 0.69
CA VAL A 8 10.45 27.46 0.34
C VAL A 8 10.34 27.67 -1.17
N MET A 9 10.86 26.75 -2.00
CA MET A 9 10.66 26.77 -3.45
C MET A 9 9.19 26.66 -3.84
N ILE A 10 8.41 25.81 -3.15
CA ILE A 10 6.97 25.66 -3.42
C ILE A 10 6.20 26.91 -3.00
N LEU A 11 6.43 27.44 -1.80
CA LEU A 11 5.70 28.62 -1.30
C LEU A 11 6.01 29.92 -2.06
N LEU A 12 7.21 30.06 -2.64
CA LEU A 12 7.60 31.24 -3.41
C LEU A 12 7.17 31.20 -4.88
N VAL A 13 7.07 30.01 -5.48
CA VAL A 13 6.78 29.86 -6.92
C VAL A 13 5.28 29.62 -7.21
N LEU A 14 4.54 29.02 -6.25
CA LEU A 14 3.10 28.76 -6.37
C LEU A 14 2.21 30.02 -6.56
N PRO A 15 2.48 31.19 -5.94
CA PRO A 15 1.66 32.39 -6.15
C PRO A 15 1.99 33.19 -7.43
N LEU A 16 3.09 32.85 -8.12
CA LEU A 16 3.47 33.46 -9.40
C LEU A 16 2.83 32.77 -10.61
N VAL A 17 2.19 31.62 -10.41
CA VAL A 17 1.45 30.90 -11.44
C VAL A 17 -0.01 31.38 -11.38
N PRO A 18 -0.50 32.15 -12.38
CA PRO A 18 -1.88 32.61 -12.41
C PRO A 18 -2.85 31.43 -12.21
N PRO A 19 -3.99 31.63 -11.51
CA PRO A 19 -4.99 30.57 -11.33
C PRO A 19 -5.51 30.03 -12.67
N ALA A 20 -5.41 30.82 -13.75
CA ALA A 20 -5.66 30.39 -15.12
C ALA A 20 -4.62 29.37 -15.64
N LEU A 21 -3.34 29.49 -15.29
CA LEU A 21 -2.32 28.49 -15.61
C LEU A 21 -2.43 27.26 -14.71
N MET A 22 -2.84 27.41 -13.44
CA MET A 22 -3.22 26.25 -12.61
C MET A 22 -4.41 25.52 -13.21
N MET A 23 -5.46 26.20 -13.69
CA MET A 23 -6.55 25.55 -14.40
C MET A 23 -6.10 24.91 -15.72
N CYS A 24 -5.25 25.56 -16.52
CA CYS A 24 -4.70 24.95 -17.73
C CYS A 24 -3.79 23.75 -17.39
N VAL A 25 -3.04 23.79 -16.30
CA VAL A 25 -2.26 22.66 -15.80
C VAL A 25 -3.17 21.59 -15.21
N TYR A 26 -4.26 21.89 -14.50
CA TYR A 26 -5.24 20.91 -14.03
C TYR A 26 -6.09 20.33 -15.16
N LEU A 27 -6.27 21.04 -16.27
CA LEU A 27 -6.98 20.56 -17.46
C LEU A 27 -6.05 19.85 -18.45
N LEU A 28 -4.75 20.18 -18.49
CA LEU A 28 -3.72 19.47 -19.29
C LEU A 28 -3.02 18.33 -18.52
N PHE A 29 -2.91 18.41 -17.20
CA PHE A 29 -2.49 17.36 -16.26
C PHE A 29 -3.70 16.77 -15.51
N GLY A 30 -4.91 16.95 -16.05
CA GLY A 30 -6.16 16.37 -15.52
C GLY A 30 -6.28 14.86 -15.68
N GLU A 31 -5.19 14.18 -16.05
CA GLU A 31 -5.08 12.73 -16.21
C GLU A 31 -3.80 12.18 -15.57
N PHE A 32 -3.45 12.63 -14.37
CA PHE A 32 -2.39 11.99 -13.57
C PHE A 32 -2.96 11.73 -12.16
N GLU A 33 -3.80 10.72 -11.95
CA GLU A 33 -3.63 9.33 -12.38
C GLU A 33 -4.81 8.87 -13.26
N HIS A 34 -4.61 8.86 -14.59
CA HIS A 34 -5.16 7.79 -15.42
C HIS A 34 -4.58 6.50 -14.81
N ASP A 35 -5.35 5.79 -13.97
CA ASP A 35 -4.99 4.44 -13.52
C ASP A 35 -5.21 3.52 -14.74
N ASP A 36 -4.27 3.55 -15.68
CA ASP A 36 -4.05 2.48 -16.67
C ASP A 36 -3.54 1.21 -15.95
N ASN A 37 -4.28 0.78 -14.93
CA ASN A 37 -4.02 -0.44 -14.18
C ASN A 37 -5.22 -1.39 -14.26
N GLU A 38 -5.91 -1.36 -15.41
CA GLU A 38 -6.93 -2.34 -15.79
C GLU A 38 -6.31 -3.71 -16.14
N GLN A 39 -4.98 -3.82 -16.26
CA GLN A 39 -4.33 -5.08 -16.66
C GLN A 39 -3.52 -5.81 -15.58
N ARG A 40 -3.42 -5.32 -14.33
CA ARG A 40 -2.74 -6.09 -13.27
C ARG A 40 -3.77 -6.75 -12.37
N ASN A 41 -4.01 -8.04 -12.61
CA ASN A 41 -4.86 -8.88 -11.77
C ASN A 41 -4.53 -8.63 -10.29
N PRO A 42 -5.44 -8.01 -9.51
CA PRO A 42 -5.15 -7.61 -8.15
C PRO A 42 -4.91 -8.87 -7.32
N VAL A 43 -3.77 -8.91 -6.62
CA VAL A 43 -3.47 -10.02 -5.73
C VAL A 43 -4.52 -10.05 -4.62
N ALA A 44 -5.37 -11.07 -4.65
CA ALA A 44 -6.40 -11.29 -3.64
C ALA A 44 -5.72 -11.70 -2.33
N LEU A 45 -5.53 -10.73 -1.44
CA LEU A 45 -5.05 -10.96 -0.09
C LEU A 45 -6.23 -11.12 0.87
N PRO A 46 -6.09 -11.98 1.91
CA PRO A 46 -7.08 -12.06 2.96
C PRO A 46 -7.22 -10.69 3.63
N ARG A 47 -8.47 -10.26 3.80
CA ARG A 47 -8.82 -9.03 4.52
C ARG A 47 -9.61 -9.39 5.76
N PHE A 48 -9.29 -8.75 6.87
CA PHE A 48 -9.97 -8.97 8.13
C PHE A 48 -9.95 -7.67 8.96
N PRO A 49 -11.01 -7.42 9.75
CA PRO A 49 -10.96 -6.34 10.73
C PRO A 49 -9.91 -6.69 11.79
N TYR A 50 -9.03 -5.75 12.08
CA TYR A 50 -8.03 -5.93 13.11
C TYR A 50 -8.70 -6.03 14.49
N ALA A 51 -8.45 -7.12 15.20
CA ALA A 51 -8.96 -7.36 16.54
C ALA A 51 -7.81 -7.26 17.55
N GLN A 52 -7.83 -6.22 18.39
CA GLN A 52 -6.82 -5.98 19.44
C GLN A 52 -6.92 -6.95 20.63
N ALA A 53 -7.96 -7.77 20.72
CA ALA A 53 -8.29 -8.58 21.91
C ALA A 53 -7.17 -9.52 22.40
N ARG A 54 -6.15 -9.79 21.57
CA ARG A 54 -4.95 -10.59 21.91
C ARG A 54 -3.65 -10.06 21.28
N SER A 55 -3.59 -8.79 20.89
CA SER A 55 -2.38 -8.29 20.20
C SER A 55 -1.23 -8.02 21.20
N PRO A 56 0.04 -8.19 20.78
CA PRO A 56 1.18 -7.76 21.59
C PRO A 56 1.12 -6.25 21.85
N GLU A 57 1.54 -5.83 23.05
CA GLU A 57 1.86 -4.44 23.35
C GLU A 57 3.37 -4.23 23.12
N PRO A 58 3.80 -3.24 22.32
CA PRO A 58 3.02 -2.20 21.64
C PRO A 58 2.26 -2.70 20.40
N PRO A 59 1.17 -2.01 19.99
CA PRO A 59 0.38 -2.37 18.82
C PRO A 59 1.26 -2.46 17.56
N PRO A 60 0.96 -3.39 16.64
CA PRO A 60 1.69 -3.49 15.38
C PRO A 60 1.52 -2.21 14.55
N VAL A 61 2.60 -1.81 13.88
CA VAL A 61 2.65 -0.61 13.05
C VAL A 61 2.70 -1.02 11.59
N CYS A 62 1.90 -0.35 10.75
CA CYS A 62 1.94 -0.54 9.31
C CYS A 62 3.23 0.07 8.74
N ALA A 63 4.16 -0.74 8.24
CA ALA A 63 5.44 -0.23 7.72
C ALA A 63 5.32 0.61 6.42
N ILE A 64 4.13 0.72 5.83
CA ILE A 64 3.87 1.50 4.61
C ILE A 64 3.49 2.95 4.94
N CYS A 65 2.55 3.15 5.87
CA CYS A 65 2.11 4.48 6.30
C CYS A 65 2.70 4.93 7.64
N LEU A 66 3.44 4.05 8.32
CA LEU A 66 4.07 4.28 9.63
C LEU A 66 3.08 4.61 10.75
N ASP A 67 1.81 4.20 10.61
CA ASP A 67 0.75 4.39 11.60
C ASP A 67 0.37 3.06 12.28
N GLU A 68 -0.16 3.14 13.49
CA GLU A 68 -0.56 1.99 14.30
C GLU A 68 -1.79 1.29 13.72
N LEU A 69 -1.83 -0.04 13.81
CA LEU A 69 -3.03 -0.81 13.48
C LEU A 69 -4.03 -0.72 14.64
N ARG A 70 -5.17 -0.07 14.38
CA ARG A 70 -6.22 0.15 15.37
C ARG A 70 -7.35 -0.85 15.24
N GLN A 71 -7.99 -1.20 16.36
CA GLN A 71 -9.13 -2.11 16.36
C GLN A 71 -10.21 -1.65 15.37
N GLY A 72 -10.72 -2.59 14.58
CA GLY A 72 -11.75 -2.33 13.56
C GLY A 72 -11.22 -1.82 12.23
N GLN A 73 -9.92 -1.47 12.11
CA GLN A 73 -9.33 -1.15 10.81
C GLN A 73 -9.18 -2.41 9.95
N MET A 74 -9.46 -2.27 8.65
CA MET A 74 -9.25 -3.36 7.70
C MET A 74 -7.76 -3.58 7.47
N CYS A 75 -7.29 -4.75 7.87
CA CYS A 75 -5.91 -5.18 7.71
C CYS A 75 -5.84 -6.38 6.79
N SER A 76 -4.65 -6.61 6.29
CA SER A 76 -4.35 -7.72 5.40
C SER A 76 -2.98 -8.27 5.72
N GLU A 77 -2.87 -9.59 5.64
CA GLU A 77 -1.66 -10.35 5.96
C GLU A 77 -1.14 -10.99 4.67
N VAL A 78 0.17 -10.92 4.46
CA VAL A 78 0.82 -11.62 3.34
C VAL A 78 0.92 -13.11 3.65
N PRO A 79 0.26 -14.03 2.91
CA PRO A 79 0.19 -15.44 3.28
C PRO A 79 1.57 -16.14 3.40
N ALA A 80 2.54 -15.71 2.60
CA ALA A 80 3.86 -16.33 2.56
C ALA A 80 4.78 -15.95 3.74
N CYS A 81 4.57 -14.79 4.37
CA CYS A 81 5.47 -14.28 5.42
C CYS A 81 4.76 -13.75 6.66
N ARG A 82 3.43 -13.74 6.67
CA ARG A 82 2.57 -13.36 7.79
C ARG A 82 2.72 -11.93 8.30
N HIS A 83 3.35 -11.06 7.51
CA HIS A 83 3.44 -9.64 7.82
C HIS A 83 2.10 -8.95 7.57
N MET A 84 1.69 -8.11 8.52
CA MET A 84 0.41 -7.43 8.55
C MET A 84 0.54 -5.95 8.19
N PHE A 85 -0.39 -5.46 7.38
CA PHE A 85 -0.48 -4.08 6.93
C PHE A 85 -1.94 -3.65 6.84
N HIS A 86 -2.22 -2.36 6.70
CA HIS A 86 -3.56 -1.91 6.28
C HIS A 86 -3.89 -2.46 4.89
N GLU A 87 -5.14 -2.89 4.70
CA GLU A 87 -5.64 -3.44 3.44
C GLU A 87 -5.43 -2.46 2.27
N ALA A 88 -5.73 -1.17 2.48
CA ALA A 88 -5.50 -0.13 1.49
C ALA A 88 -4.01 0.05 1.15
N CYS A 89 -3.14 0.06 2.15
CA CYS A 89 -1.70 0.28 1.97
C CYS A 89 -1.06 -0.87 1.18
N ILE A 90 -1.31 -2.12 1.58
CA ILE A 90 -0.72 -3.27 0.89
C ILE A 90 -1.30 -3.45 -0.51
N ARG A 91 -2.57 -3.07 -0.74
CA ARG A 91 -3.18 -3.10 -2.08
C ARG A 91 -2.47 -2.16 -3.06
N VAL A 92 -2.20 -0.92 -2.65
CA VAL A 92 -1.47 0.05 -3.49
C VAL A 92 -0.04 -0.40 -3.71
N TRP A 93 0.62 -0.93 -2.69
CA TRP A 93 1.98 -1.44 -2.79
C TRP A 93 2.09 -2.67 -3.72
N ALA A 94 1.19 -3.64 -3.57
CA ALA A 94 1.17 -4.86 -4.38
C ALA A 94 0.93 -4.57 -5.86
N ARG A 95 0.15 -3.53 -6.20
CA ARG A 95 -0.02 -3.04 -7.58
C ARG A 95 1.29 -2.58 -8.22
N ARG A 96 2.29 -2.15 -7.44
CA ARG A 96 3.60 -1.68 -7.95
C ARG A 96 4.67 -2.78 -7.95
N THR A 97 4.93 -3.40 -6.80
CA THR A 97 6.15 -4.18 -6.59
C THR A 97 5.92 -5.67 -6.31
N ASN A 98 4.68 -6.09 -6.04
CA ASN A 98 4.26 -7.45 -5.69
C ASN A 98 5.16 -8.22 -4.69
N ASN A 99 5.84 -7.51 -3.79
CA ASN A 99 6.77 -8.06 -2.80
C ASN A 99 6.43 -7.50 -1.42
N CYS A 100 6.66 -8.25 -0.34
CA CYS A 100 6.45 -7.77 1.01
C CYS A 100 7.40 -6.59 1.32
N PRO A 101 6.90 -5.45 1.85
CA PRO A 101 7.74 -4.31 2.23
C PRO A 101 8.81 -4.63 3.29
N LEU A 102 8.54 -5.61 4.16
CA LEU A 102 9.40 -5.95 5.30
C LEU A 102 10.48 -6.97 4.93
N CYS A 103 10.09 -8.08 4.29
CA CYS A 103 10.99 -9.20 4.01
C CYS A 103 11.26 -9.46 2.54
N ARG A 104 10.69 -8.67 1.63
CA ARG A 104 10.84 -8.78 0.16
C ARG A 104 10.36 -10.12 -0.45
N VAL A 105 9.70 -10.98 0.33
CA VAL A 105 9.05 -12.20 -0.17
C VAL A 105 7.94 -11.84 -1.15
N ARG A 106 7.85 -12.55 -2.28
CA ARG A 106 6.80 -12.30 -3.28
C ARG A 106 5.41 -12.50 -2.69
N ILE A 107 4.52 -11.56 -2.99
CA ILE A 107 3.11 -11.64 -2.64
C ILE A 107 2.45 -12.49 -3.73
N VAL A 108 2.40 -13.80 -3.49
CA VAL A 108 1.63 -14.71 -4.33
C VAL A 108 0.17 -14.64 -3.93
N PRO A 109 -0.79 -14.61 -4.89
CA PRO A 109 -2.18 -14.84 -4.58
C PRO A 109 -2.28 -16.22 -3.95
N GLY A 110 -2.45 -16.27 -2.64
CA GLY A 110 -2.65 -17.52 -1.93
C GLY A 110 -4.00 -18.05 -2.36
N THR A 111 -4.02 -19.20 -3.03
CA THR A 111 -5.18 -20.08 -2.99
C THR A 111 -5.46 -20.34 -1.51
N ALA A 112 -6.42 -19.62 -0.95
CA ALA A 112 -6.94 -19.92 0.38
C ALA A 112 -7.55 -21.33 0.30
N GLY A 113 -6.73 -22.36 0.56
CA GLY A 113 -7.15 -23.76 0.60
C GLY A 113 -6.49 -24.76 -0.37
N ALA A 114 -5.18 -24.69 -0.66
CA ALA A 114 -4.52 -25.82 -1.32
C ALA A 114 -3.05 -25.99 -0.89
N MET A 115 -2.82 -26.56 0.28
CA MET A 115 -1.60 -27.34 0.58
C MET A 115 -1.83 -28.26 1.79
N ALA A 116 -2.43 -29.42 1.50
CA ALA A 116 -2.23 -30.66 2.25
C ALA A 116 -2.50 -31.85 1.29
N ALA A 117 -1.67 -31.97 0.25
CA ALA A 117 -1.52 -33.20 -0.53
C ALA A 117 -0.31 -33.07 -1.47
N ALA A 118 0.86 -33.45 -0.97
CA ALA A 118 1.94 -34.07 -1.74
C ALA A 118 3.08 -34.39 -0.76
N ASP A 119 3.07 -35.60 -0.21
CA ASP A 119 4.32 -36.31 0.00
C ASP A 119 4.18 -37.65 -0.75
N ASP A 120 5.14 -37.84 -1.64
CA ASP A 120 5.20 -38.78 -2.75
C ASP A 120 5.84 -40.10 -2.29
N MET A 121 5.53 -41.15 -3.05
CA MET A 121 5.99 -42.53 -2.90
C MET A 121 7.52 -42.67 -2.81
N VAL A 122 7.99 -43.48 -1.85
CA VAL A 122 9.06 -44.47 -2.08
C VAL A 122 8.85 -45.71 -1.21
#